data_AF-A0A2N1NEE7-F1
#
_entry.id   AF-A0A2N1NEE7-F1
#
_cell.length_a   1.000
_cell.length_b   1.000
_cell.length_c   1.000
_cell.angle_alpha   90.00
_cell.angle_beta   90.00
_cell.angle_gamma   90.00
#
_symmetry.space_group_name_H-M   'P 1'
#
loop_
_entity.id
_entity.type
_entity.pdbx_description
1 polymer ?
#
loop_
_entity_poly.entity_id
_entity_poly.type
_entity_poly.pdbx_seq_one_letter_code
_entity_poly.pdbx_strand_id
1 'polypeptide(L)'
;MDINDAILSNVKNANCALDNSIKCGPQFGYDLNINSYKNLDLDDVSTNFNVTYCSKEHYEKRIRDTEADFPIEDYEVFQIIRR
;
A
#
# COMPACT_ATOMS: atom_id res chain seq x y z
N MET A 1 18.58 -10.36 13.77
CA MET A 1 17.66 -9.28 13.36
C MET A 1 16.63 -9.16 14.45
N ASP A 2 16.58 -8.03 15.15
CA ASP A 2 15.52 -7.75 16.13
C ASP A 2 14.24 -7.40 15.36
N ILE A 3 13.06 -7.73 15.91
CA ILE A 3 11.80 -7.37 15.26
C ILE A 3 11.68 -5.85 15.07
N ASN A 4 12.23 -5.07 16.01
CA ASN A 4 12.22 -3.61 15.94
C ASN A 4 13.05 -3.09 14.76
N ASP A 5 14.08 -3.82 14.33
CA ASP A 5 14.88 -3.46 13.14
C ASP A 5 14.10 -3.67 11.84
N ALA A 6 13.11 -4.57 11.86
CA ALA A 6 12.26 -4.86 10.70
C ALA A 6 11.03 -3.92 10.61
N ILE A 7 10.76 -3.11 11.65
CA ILE A 7 9.65 -2.16 11.63
C ILE A 7 10.03 -0.92 10.82
N LEU A 8 9.44 -0.80 9.63
CA LEU A 8 9.61 0.38 8.78
C LEU A 8 8.95 1.62 9.40
N SER A 9 7.73 1.47 9.91
CA SER A 9 6.91 2.60 10.36
C SER A 9 5.73 2.15 11.21
N ASN A 10 5.38 2.92 12.25
CA ASN A 10 4.17 2.65 13.04
C ASN A 10 2.96 3.38 12.46
N VAL A 11 1.77 2.83 12.73
CA VAL A 11 0.49 3.41 12.33
C VAL A 11 0.17 4.63 13.20
N LYS A 12 -0.15 5.76 12.55
CA LYS A 12 -0.67 6.98 13.18
C LYS A 12 -2.20 6.98 13.23
N ASN A 13 -2.86 6.53 12.17
CA ASN A 13 -4.32 6.47 12.06
C ASN A 13 -4.78 5.10 11.57
N ALA A 14 -5.22 4.25 12.49
CA ALA A 14 -5.64 2.89 12.18
C ALA A 14 -6.85 2.80 11.24
N ASN A 15 -7.72 3.80 11.22
CA ASN A 15 -8.90 3.81 10.35
C ASN A 15 -8.55 3.97 8.86
N CYS A 16 -7.35 4.44 8.55
CA CYS A 16 -6.90 4.71 7.19
C CYS A 16 -5.59 3.97 6.85
N ALA A 17 -5.07 3.15 7.78
CA ALA A 17 -3.78 2.49 7.64
C ALA A 17 -3.78 1.34 6.63
N LEU A 18 -4.96 0.81 6.33
CA LEU A 18 -5.18 -0.27 5.38
C LEU A 18 -6.34 0.14 4.46
N ASP A 19 -6.20 -0.19 3.19
CA ASP A 19 -7.28 -0.12 2.21
C ASP A 19 -7.32 -1.46 1.48
N ASN A 20 -8.53 -2.00 1.32
CA ASN A 20 -8.74 -3.23 0.57
C ASN A 20 -9.99 -3.08 -0.27
N SER A 21 -9.79 -2.81 -1.55
CA SER A 21 -10.86 -2.66 -2.52
C SER A 21 -10.52 -3.39 -3.81
N ILE A 22 -11.51 -3.52 -4.68
CA ILE A 22 -11.30 -4.12 -6.00
C ILE A 22 -10.33 -3.33 -6.89
N LYS A 23 -10.09 -2.05 -6.58
CA LYS A 23 -9.21 -1.17 -7.36
C LYS A 23 -7.75 -1.19 -6.91
N CYS A 24 -7.47 -1.72 -5.71
CA CYS A 24 -6.13 -1.67 -5.11
C CYS A 24 -5.69 -2.99 -4.45
N GLY A 25 -6.60 -3.95 -4.28
CA GLY A 25 -6.37 -5.06 -3.37
C GLY A 25 -5.97 -4.58 -1.97
N PRO A 26 -5.32 -5.41 -1.15
CA PRO A 26 -4.78 -4.98 0.13
C PRO A 26 -3.57 -4.05 -0.06
N GLN A 27 -3.66 -2.83 0.48
CA GLN A 27 -2.58 -1.84 0.48
C GLN A 27 -2.47 -1.11 1.84
N PHE A 28 -1.34 -0.43 2.09
CA PHE A 28 -1.07 0.29 3.34
C PHE A 28 -1.66 1.71 3.30
N GLY A 29 -2.98 1.80 3.19
CA GLY A 29 -3.69 3.08 3.06
C GLY A 29 -3.22 3.85 1.83
N TYR A 30 -3.04 5.16 1.97
CA TYR A 30 -2.45 6.02 0.94
C TYR A 30 -0.92 6.12 1.03
N ASP A 31 -0.25 5.39 1.93
CA ASP A 31 1.20 5.49 2.13
C ASP A 31 1.99 4.53 1.21
N LEU A 32 1.38 3.40 0.81
CA LEU A 32 1.85 2.52 -0.28
C LEU A 32 0.68 2.28 -1.24
N ASN A 33 0.67 2.96 -2.38
CA ASN A 33 -0.39 2.85 -3.37
C ASN A 33 0.00 1.85 -4.44
N ILE A 34 -0.86 0.85 -4.66
CA ILE A 34 -0.77 -0.10 -5.78
C ILE A 34 -2.19 -0.29 -6.29
N ASN A 35 -2.57 0.42 -7.36
CA ASN A 35 -3.98 0.47 -7.75
C ASN A 35 -4.22 0.83 -9.23
N SER A 36 -5.50 0.89 -9.59
CA SER A 36 -6.03 1.29 -10.90
C SER A 36 -6.92 2.55 -10.83
N TYR A 37 -6.84 3.37 -9.77
CA TYR A 37 -7.74 4.53 -9.57
C TYR A 37 -7.60 5.63 -10.64
N LYS A 38 -6.49 5.70 -11.38
CA LYS A 38 -6.33 6.64 -12.50
C LYS A 38 -7.17 6.27 -13.73
N ASN A 39 -7.74 5.07 -13.78
CA ASN A 39 -8.60 4.64 -14.87
C ASN A 39 -10.03 5.16 -14.63
N LEU A 40 -10.60 5.82 -15.63
CA LEU A 40 -11.88 6.54 -15.53
C LEU A 40 -13.09 5.60 -15.51
N ASP A 41 -12.93 4.36 -15.98
CA ASP A 41 -13.97 3.34 -15.95
C ASP A 41 -14.04 2.69 -14.56
N LEU A 42 -14.89 3.26 -13.71
CA LEU A 42 -15.09 2.84 -12.32
C LEU A 42 -15.59 1.39 -12.18
N ASP A 43 -16.15 0.83 -13.25
CA ASP A 43 -16.75 -0.51 -13.30
C ASP A 43 -15.81 -1.56 -13.93
N ASP A 44 -14.67 -1.16 -14.51
CA ASP A 44 -13.74 -2.11 -15.12
C ASP A 44 -12.78 -2.71 -14.10
N VAL A 45 -13.30 -3.73 -13.41
CA VAL A 45 -12.58 -4.59 -12.47
C VAL A 45 -11.53 -5.49 -13.13
N SER A 46 -11.40 -5.47 -14.47
CA SER A 46 -10.35 -6.20 -15.20
C SER A 46 -9.10 -5.35 -15.47
N THR A 47 -9.12 -4.07 -15.09
CA THR A 47 -7.99 -3.17 -15.34
C THR A 47 -6.79 -3.52 -14.46
N ASN A 48 -5.66 -3.81 -15.11
CA ASN A 48 -4.39 -4.01 -14.43
C ASN A 48 -4.01 -2.79 -13.59
N PHE A 49 -3.39 -3.04 -12.43
CA PHE A 49 -2.84 -1.96 -11.61
C PHE A 49 -1.72 -1.24 -12.37
N ASN A 50 -1.86 0.08 -12.50
CA ASN A 50 -0.97 0.95 -13.26
C ASN A 50 -0.55 2.19 -12.47
N VAL A 51 -0.89 2.24 -11.18
CA VAL A 51 -0.54 3.31 -10.26
C VAL A 51 0.27 2.73 -9.11
N THR A 52 1.51 3.20 -8.96
CA THR A 52 2.46 2.71 -7.96
C THR A 52 3.30 3.84 -7.40
N TYR A 53 2.95 4.35 -6.22
CA TYR A 53 3.69 5.44 -5.56
C TYR A 53 3.55 5.37 -4.04
N CYS A 54 4.45 6.05 -3.33
CA CYS A 54 4.40 6.17 -1.88
C CYS A 54 4.06 7.60 -1.45
N SER A 55 3.41 7.72 -0.30
CA SER A 55 3.21 8.99 0.39
C SER A 55 3.40 8.79 1.90
N LYS A 56 3.07 9.80 2.71
CA LYS A 56 3.17 9.72 4.17
C LYS A 56 1.98 10.41 4.84
N GLU A 57 0.90 9.66 5.01
CA GLU A 57 -0.38 10.18 5.52
C GLU A 57 -0.79 9.50 6.83
N HIS A 58 -0.64 8.18 6.91
CA HIS A 58 -1.19 7.36 7.98
C HIS A 58 -0.13 6.62 8.80
N TYR A 59 1.15 6.72 8.40
CA TYR A 59 2.29 6.11 9.10
C TYR A 59 3.32 7.16 9.56
N GLU A 60 4.05 6.87 10.65
CA GLU A 60 4.98 7.83 11.30
C GLU A 60 6.18 8.21 10.44
N LYS A 61 6.67 7.26 9.65
CA LYS A 61 7.76 7.33 8.68
C LYS A 61 7.25 6.90 7.31
N ARG A 62 7.94 7.35 6.26
CA ARG A 62 7.67 6.90 4.89
C ARG A 62 7.98 5.41 4.77
N ILE A 63 7.16 4.69 4.00
CA ILE A 63 7.39 3.27 3.69
C ILE A 63 8.54 3.12 2.69
N ARG A 64 8.71 4.11 1.78
CA ARG A 64 9.85 4.23 0.85
C ARG A 64 10.44 5.64 0.93
N ASP A 65 11.73 5.77 0.64
CA ASP A 65 12.44 7.06 0.76
C ASP A 65 11.95 8.13 -0.23
N THR A 66 11.34 7.71 -1.34
CA THR A 66 10.84 8.56 -2.42
C THR A 66 9.33 8.43 -2.62
N GLU A 67 8.71 9.52 -3.07
CA GLU A 67 7.30 9.57 -3.50
C GLU A 67 7.15 9.34 -5.02
N ALA A 68 8.27 9.13 -5.72
CA ALA A 68 8.26 8.86 -7.15
C ALA A 68 7.58 7.53 -7.48
N ASP A 69 6.96 7.49 -8.66
CA ASP A 69 6.40 6.26 -9.20
C ASP A 69 7.48 5.17 -9.33
N PHE A 70 7.12 3.91 -9.09
CA PHE A 70 8.05 2.78 -9.16
C PHE A 70 7.44 1.56 -9.85
N PRO A 71 8.22 0.79 -10.64
CA PRO A 71 7.69 -0.43 -11.26
C PRO A 71 7.47 -1.52 -10.21
N ILE A 72 6.42 -2.32 -10.40
CA ILE A 72 6.19 -3.59 -9.73
C ILE A 72 5.96 -4.63 -10.82
N GLU A 73 6.71 -5.73 -10.75
CA GLU A 73 6.41 -6.93 -11.54
C GLU A 73 5.44 -7.82 -10.76
N ASP A 74 5.81 -8.17 -9.53
CA ASP A 74 5.00 -8.97 -8.61
C ASP A 74 5.08 -8.43 -7.17
N TYR A 75 4.04 -8.66 -6.38
CA TYR A 75 4.05 -8.40 -4.94
C TYR A 75 3.26 -9.46 -4.17
N GLU A 76 3.69 -9.76 -2.95
CA GLU A 76 3.07 -10.77 -2.08
C GLU A 76 2.65 -10.13 -0.75
N VAL A 77 1.48 -10.51 -0.24
CA VAL A 77 0.96 -10.01 1.05
C VAL A 77 0.76 -11.19 1.99
N PHE A 78 1.37 -11.10 3.18
CA PHE A 78 1.30 -12.14 4.20
C PHE A 78 0.60 -11.61 5.46
N GLN A 79 -0.39 -12.34 5.96
CA GLN A 79 -1.04 -12.04 7.24
C GLN A 79 -0.46 -12.95 8.34
N ILE A 80 0.17 -12.35 9.35
CA ILE A 80 0.63 -13.08 10.54
C ILE A 80 -0.51 -13.14 11.56
N ILE A 81 -1.05 -14.33 11.78
CA ILE A 81 -2.07 -14.59 12.80
C ILE A 81 -1.42 -15.09 14.09
N ARG A 82 -1.74 -14.45 15.23
CA ARG A 82 -1.42 -15.00 16.55
C ARG A 82 -2.45 -16.08 16.90
N ARG A 83 -1.98 -17.22 17.39
CA ARG A 83 -2.83 -18.29 17.92
C ARG A 83 -3.31 -17.98 19.33
#